data_AF-A0A9E5MXF3-F1
#
_entry.id   AF-A0A9E5MXF3-F1
#
_cell.length_a   1.000
_cell.length_b   1.000
_cell.length_c   1.000
_cell.angle_alpha   90.00
_cell.angle_beta   90.00
_cell.angle_gamma   90.00
#
_symmetry.space_group_name_H-M   'P 1'
#
loop_
_entity.id
_entity.type
_entity.pdbx_description
1 polymer ?
#
loop_
_entity_poly.entity_id
_entity_poly.type
_entity_poly.pdbx_seq_one_letter_code
_entity_poly.pdbx_strand_id
1 'polypeptide(L)'
;SLQPGELLDSCLMGPFDDPVSTAIGTHSSAGSSYLTSSAFCGTCHDVTSPTGLRLEEAFSEWQNSPAAECGQNCQSCHMGPVPGVPVPIDQRPLGRAATVPDVDPQRIPLRRLSDHTFAGPDYSLLPDTEFPHKLDWMYEVDYRQFDQLTPYQQKTLTELRRANRTALRIASEKRYQLLRNAARIAVQAPAWADAGQAIGIRVDVTSITAGHSFPTGFTAERQAWVQITVRDPHGRTIFQSGDLDPNGDLRDEHSYAVEKGKIPFDKYLLNFQNKFTALTTIGTDRSVILSVNRHLQPVNVLRPATGVAASYGRPASFRLAKGSLPPLATMGRTYPVQLPHLAGSYRIDVRLLFRHLPPVLLDRIGTSHLKHLLESVVIDHRQAVIQVGQSAVGNLCSPSDSAALRYLNQRSSSPSAATVETKP
;
A
#
# COMPACT_ATOMS: atom_id res chain seq x y z
N SER A 1 -40.42 -17.30 -10.05
CA SER A 1 -39.59 -17.10 -11.24
C SER A 1 -39.48 -15.62 -11.46
N LEU A 2 -38.28 -15.03 -11.39
CA LEU A 2 -38.11 -13.60 -11.69
C LEU A 2 -38.15 -13.44 -13.21
N GLN A 3 -39.16 -12.74 -13.74
CA GLN A 3 -39.17 -12.39 -15.17
C GLN A 3 -38.23 -11.20 -15.42
N PRO A 4 -37.43 -11.21 -16.51
CA PRO A 4 -36.65 -10.05 -16.92
C PRO A 4 -37.58 -8.85 -17.16
N GLY A 5 -37.44 -7.78 -16.36
CA GLY A 5 -38.30 -6.59 -16.44
C GLY A 5 -39.14 -6.32 -15.18
N GLU A 6 -39.29 -7.30 -14.27
CA GLU A 6 -40.00 -7.14 -12.98
C GLU A 6 -39.13 -6.57 -11.86
N LEU A 7 -38.01 -5.89 -12.19
CA LEU A 7 -37.20 -5.15 -11.21
C LEU A 7 -37.99 -4.04 -10.49
N LEU A 8 -39.16 -3.67 -11.04
CA LEU A 8 -40.11 -2.72 -10.46
C LEU A 8 -40.83 -3.24 -9.21
N ASP A 9 -40.94 -4.55 -9.04
CA ASP A 9 -41.73 -5.16 -7.95
C ASP A 9 -40.89 -5.54 -6.71
N SER A 10 -39.56 -5.49 -6.82
CA SER A 10 -38.64 -5.81 -5.73
C SER A 10 -38.12 -4.57 -5.01
N CYS A 11 -38.15 -4.57 -3.68
CA CYS A 11 -37.56 -3.51 -2.86
C CYS A 11 -36.02 -3.53 -2.99
N LEU A 12 -35.43 -2.45 -3.49
CA LEU A 12 -33.98 -2.29 -3.62
C LEU A 12 -33.35 -1.79 -2.32
N MET A 13 -32.25 -2.40 -1.91
CA MET A 13 -31.56 -2.04 -0.68
C MET A 13 -30.39 -1.10 -0.94
N GLY A 14 -30.31 0.00 -0.19
CA GLY A 14 -29.25 1.00 -0.30
C GLY A 14 -28.60 1.36 1.04
N PRO A 15 -27.59 2.23 1.05
CA PRO A 15 -26.88 2.63 2.27
C PRO A 15 -27.63 3.71 3.08
N PHE A 16 -28.81 4.15 2.65
CA PHE A 16 -29.57 5.24 3.24
C PHE A 16 -30.94 4.74 3.73
N ASP A 17 -31.32 5.11 4.96
CA ASP A 17 -32.58 4.70 5.58
C ASP A 17 -33.80 5.54 5.14
N ASP A 18 -33.55 6.60 4.37
CA ASP A 18 -34.53 7.57 3.85
C ASP A 18 -34.50 7.60 2.30
N PRO A 19 -34.89 6.50 1.61
CA PRO A 19 -34.88 6.43 0.15
C PRO A 19 -35.80 7.49 -0.50
N VAL A 20 -35.44 7.94 -1.70
CA VAL A 20 -36.24 8.94 -2.43
C VAL A 20 -37.49 8.28 -3.02
N SER A 21 -38.65 8.83 -2.66
CA SER A 21 -39.99 8.35 -2.99
C SER A 21 -40.20 8.03 -4.48
N THR A 22 -41.08 7.06 -4.75
CA THR A 22 -41.58 6.67 -6.08
C THR A 22 -42.21 7.83 -6.86
N ALA A 23 -42.48 8.97 -6.23
CA ALA A 23 -42.98 10.20 -6.86
C ALA A 23 -42.04 10.81 -7.94
N ILE A 24 -40.80 10.31 -8.06
CA ILE A 24 -39.87 10.62 -9.15
C ILE A 24 -39.65 9.44 -10.12
N GLY A 25 -40.54 8.44 -10.12
CA GLY A 25 -40.46 7.27 -11.01
C GLY A 25 -39.45 6.20 -10.59
N THR A 26 -39.12 6.12 -9.30
CA THR A 26 -38.15 5.17 -8.73
C THR A 26 -38.80 3.88 -8.23
N HIS A 27 -38.02 2.80 -8.15
CA HIS A 27 -38.40 1.55 -7.51
C HIS A 27 -38.59 1.72 -5.99
N SER A 28 -39.43 0.86 -5.38
CA SER A 28 -39.46 0.73 -3.92
C SER A 28 -38.05 0.45 -3.39
N SER A 29 -37.63 1.14 -2.34
CA SER A 29 -36.27 1.02 -1.80
C SER A 29 -36.27 1.13 -0.27
N ALA A 30 -35.24 0.60 0.38
CA ALA A 30 -35.03 0.68 1.83
C ALA A 30 -33.54 0.69 2.20
N GLY A 31 -33.22 1.13 3.43
CA GLY A 31 -31.87 1.11 3.97
C GLY A 31 -31.41 -0.27 4.42
N SER A 32 -30.13 -0.58 4.23
CA SER A 32 -29.49 -1.82 4.69
C SER A 32 -28.27 -1.52 5.55
N SER A 33 -28.37 -1.88 6.83
CA SER A 33 -27.25 -1.82 7.78
C SER A 33 -26.08 -2.72 7.39
N TYR A 34 -26.32 -3.76 6.58
CA TYR A 34 -25.26 -4.62 6.07
C TYR A 34 -24.33 -3.86 5.13
N LEU A 35 -24.87 -3.05 4.21
CA LEU A 35 -24.09 -2.29 3.21
C LEU A 35 -23.18 -1.23 3.85
N THR A 36 -23.54 -0.75 5.04
CA THR A 36 -22.75 0.23 5.82
C THR A 36 -21.81 -0.42 6.84
N SER A 37 -21.81 -1.76 6.92
CA SER A 37 -20.95 -2.53 7.82
C SER A 37 -19.66 -3.01 7.12
N SER A 38 -18.60 -3.27 7.89
CA SER A 38 -17.39 -3.92 7.37
C SER A 38 -17.64 -5.35 6.89
N ALA A 39 -18.71 -6.01 7.35
CA ALA A 39 -19.04 -7.38 6.95
C ALA A 39 -19.39 -7.48 5.46
N PHE A 40 -19.85 -6.39 4.84
CA PHE A 40 -20.00 -6.29 3.39
C PHE A 40 -18.65 -6.50 2.68
N CYS A 41 -17.60 -5.80 3.14
CA CYS A 41 -16.26 -5.91 2.60
C CYS A 41 -15.63 -7.28 2.88
N GLY A 42 -15.92 -7.86 4.05
CA GLY A 42 -15.40 -9.16 4.48
C GLY A 42 -15.83 -10.36 3.63
N THR A 43 -16.84 -10.21 2.76
CA THR A 43 -17.24 -11.26 1.80
C THR A 43 -16.15 -11.59 0.79
N CYS A 44 -15.33 -10.61 0.43
CA CYS A 44 -14.24 -10.74 -0.52
C CYS A 44 -12.87 -10.56 0.13
N HIS A 45 -12.77 -9.71 1.16
CA HIS A 45 -11.50 -9.35 1.82
C HIS A 45 -11.13 -10.25 3.02
N ASP A 46 -11.55 -11.52 2.97
CA ASP A 46 -11.13 -12.59 3.90
C ASP A 46 -11.05 -13.92 3.14
N VAL A 47 -10.02 -14.07 2.30
CA VAL A 47 -9.90 -15.22 1.39
C VAL A 47 -9.17 -16.36 2.08
N THR A 48 -9.87 -17.49 2.18
CA THR A 48 -9.31 -18.74 2.68
C THR A 48 -9.38 -19.80 1.57
N SER A 49 -8.26 -20.46 1.30
CA SER A 49 -8.19 -21.58 0.34
C SER A 49 -9.08 -22.76 0.77
N PRO A 50 -9.43 -23.68 -0.15
CA PRO A 50 -10.19 -24.89 0.21
C PRO A 50 -9.53 -25.76 1.28
N THR A 51 -8.19 -25.77 1.35
CA THR A 51 -7.42 -26.47 2.40
C THR A 51 -7.36 -25.71 3.72
N GLY A 52 -7.95 -24.51 3.76
CA GLY A 52 -8.08 -23.62 4.91
C GLY A 52 -6.83 -22.77 5.25
N LEU A 53 -5.84 -22.75 4.35
CA LEU A 53 -4.80 -21.71 4.38
C LEU A 53 -5.44 -20.34 4.10
N ARG A 54 -5.15 -19.37 4.97
CA ARG A 54 -5.61 -17.99 4.84
C ARG A 54 -4.68 -17.21 3.90
N LEU A 55 -5.22 -16.75 2.78
CA LEU A 55 -4.49 -16.09 1.69
C LEU A 55 -4.56 -14.57 1.81
N GLU A 56 -5.74 -14.07 2.20
CA GLU A 56 -6.00 -12.66 2.51
C GLU A 56 -6.81 -12.62 3.80
N GLU A 57 -6.39 -11.79 4.76
CA GLU A 57 -6.99 -11.74 6.11
C GLU A 57 -7.39 -10.32 6.50
N ALA A 58 -7.57 -9.41 5.54
CA ALA A 58 -7.77 -7.99 5.83
C ALA A 58 -8.98 -7.73 6.75
N PHE A 59 -10.10 -8.43 6.52
CA PHE A 59 -11.27 -8.33 7.38
C PHE A 59 -11.04 -8.91 8.78
N SER A 60 -10.41 -10.07 8.90
CA SER A 60 -10.09 -10.64 10.21
C SER A 60 -9.04 -9.85 10.97
N GLU A 61 -8.07 -9.25 10.29
CA GLU A 61 -7.14 -8.29 10.88
C GLU A 61 -7.90 -7.08 11.41
N TRP A 62 -8.88 -6.57 10.65
CA TRP A 62 -9.79 -5.51 11.09
C TRP A 62 -10.63 -5.90 12.30
N GLN A 63 -11.27 -7.05 12.30
CA GLN A 63 -12.11 -7.49 13.42
C GLN A 63 -11.37 -7.52 14.76
N ASN A 64 -10.06 -7.76 14.73
CA ASN A 64 -9.20 -7.84 15.93
C ASN A 64 -8.37 -6.56 16.16
N SER A 65 -8.80 -5.43 15.58
CA SER A 65 -8.05 -4.17 15.60
C SER A 65 -8.66 -3.11 16.51
N PRO A 66 -7.88 -2.11 16.94
CA PRO A 66 -8.41 -0.94 17.65
C PRO A 66 -9.51 -0.20 16.87
N ALA A 67 -9.48 -0.20 15.53
CA ALA A 67 -10.52 0.43 14.74
C ALA A 67 -11.88 -0.27 14.90
N ALA A 68 -11.90 -1.61 14.91
CA ALA A 68 -13.14 -2.34 15.13
C ALA A 68 -13.69 -2.12 16.55
N GLU A 69 -12.82 -2.08 17.56
CA GLU A 69 -13.19 -1.78 18.94
C GLU A 69 -13.82 -0.38 19.07
N CYS A 70 -13.30 0.60 18.33
CA CYS A 70 -13.84 1.97 18.28
C CYS A 70 -15.02 2.15 17.31
N GLY A 71 -15.56 1.08 16.72
CA GLY A 71 -16.69 1.14 15.77
C GLY A 71 -16.35 1.74 14.39
N GLN A 72 -15.07 1.93 14.08
CA GLN A 72 -14.62 2.44 12.80
C GLN A 72 -14.63 1.32 11.75
N ASN A 73 -15.41 1.49 10.69
CA ASN A 73 -15.58 0.51 9.63
C ASN A 73 -14.61 0.71 8.44
N CYS A 74 -14.54 -0.26 7.54
CA CYS A 74 -13.71 -0.20 6.32
C CYS A 74 -14.01 1.06 5.49
N GLN A 75 -15.30 1.38 5.35
CA GLN A 75 -15.79 2.52 4.58
C GLN A 75 -15.26 3.84 5.10
N SER A 76 -14.98 3.97 6.41
CA SER A 76 -14.46 5.19 7.04
C SER A 76 -13.13 5.65 6.45
N CYS A 77 -12.24 4.72 6.10
CA CYS A 77 -10.94 5.03 5.49
C CYS A 77 -10.92 4.86 3.96
N HIS A 78 -11.63 3.85 3.43
CA HIS A 78 -11.55 3.50 2.01
C HIS A 78 -12.58 4.22 1.13
N MET A 79 -13.64 4.76 1.72
CA MET A 79 -14.69 5.52 1.02
C MET A 79 -14.78 6.98 1.52
N GLY A 80 -13.80 7.40 2.33
CA GLY A 80 -13.66 8.79 2.76
C GLY A 80 -13.13 9.69 1.63
N PRO A 81 -13.13 11.02 1.84
CA PRO A 81 -12.63 11.97 0.85
C PRO A 81 -11.11 11.86 0.61
N VAL A 82 -10.39 11.32 1.60
CA VAL A 82 -8.94 11.14 1.58
C VAL A 82 -8.63 9.65 1.83
N PRO A 83 -8.03 8.93 0.86
CA PRO A 83 -7.69 7.52 1.03
C PRO A 83 -6.81 7.26 2.25
N GLY A 84 -7.21 6.28 3.07
CA GLY A 84 -6.46 5.83 4.24
C GLY A 84 -6.61 6.72 5.48
N VAL A 85 -7.33 7.85 5.39
CA VAL A 85 -7.63 8.70 6.54
C VAL A 85 -9.06 8.43 7.00
N PRO A 86 -9.28 8.08 8.27
CA PRO A 86 -10.62 7.83 8.77
C PRO A 86 -11.46 9.11 8.80
N VAL A 87 -12.55 9.11 8.04
CA VAL A 87 -13.58 10.15 8.10
C VAL A 87 -14.95 9.48 8.30
N PRO A 88 -15.51 9.58 9.52
CA PRO A 88 -16.87 9.12 9.83
C PRO A 88 -17.89 9.69 8.84
N ILE A 89 -18.93 8.90 8.52
CA ILE A 89 -19.89 9.24 7.47
C ILE A 89 -20.64 10.57 7.73
N ASP A 90 -20.93 10.87 8.98
CA ASP A 90 -21.58 12.09 9.46
C ASP A 90 -20.69 13.35 9.31
N GLN A 91 -19.37 13.18 9.19
CA GLN A 91 -18.41 14.27 9.00
C GLN A 91 -18.07 14.51 7.52
N ARG A 92 -18.56 13.68 6.60
CA ARG A 92 -18.27 13.80 5.16
C ARG A 92 -18.98 14.99 4.52
N PRO A 93 -18.45 15.56 3.44
CA PRO A 93 -19.14 16.63 2.71
C PRO A 93 -20.53 16.18 2.23
N LEU A 94 -21.50 17.08 2.32
CA LEU A 94 -22.81 16.91 1.72
C LEU A 94 -22.75 17.27 0.24
N GLY A 95 -23.40 16.46 -0.60
CA GLY A 95 -23.53 16.73 -2.03
C GLY A 95 -24.60 15.86 -2.67
N ARG A 96 -24.85 16.05 -3.95
CA ARG A 96 -25.77 15.19 -4.70
C ARG A 96 -25.05 13.88 -5.03
N ALA A 97 -25.58 12.76 -4.58
CA ALA A 97 -24.99 11.43 -4.81
C ALA A 97 -25.27 10.86 -6.21
N ALA A 98 -26.20 11.45 -6.95
CA ALA A 98 -26.56 11.04 -8.30
C ALA A 98 -26.99 12.25 -9.12
N THR A 99 -26.74 12.17 -10.43
CA THR A 99 -27.37 13.02 -11.45
C THR A 99 -28.41 12.15 -12.16
N VAL A 100 -29.67 12.52 -12.06
CA VAL A 100 -30.77 11.78 -12.70
C VAL A 100 -31.23 12.58 -13.92
N PRO A 101 -31.19 12.01 -15.13
CA PRO A 101 -31.71 12.66 -16.33
C PRO A 101 -33.15 13.14 -16.13
N ASP A 102 -33.49 14.31 -16.68
CA ASP A 102 -34.85 14.89 -16.67
C ASP A 102 -35.47 15.15 -15.29
N VAL A 103 -34.69 15.05 -14.20
CA VAL A 103 -35.09 15.44 -12.85
C VAL A 103 -34.35 16.69 -12.44
N ASP A 104 -35.11 17.72 -12.01
CA ASP A 104 -34.52 18.92 -11.41
C ASP A 104 -33.59 18.52 -10.25
N PRO A 105 -32.29 18.86 -10.30
CA PRO A 105 -31.36 18.53 -9.24
C PRO A 105 -31.86 18.96 -7.86
N GLN A 106 -32.59 20.06 -7.73
CA GLN A 106 -33.13 20.53 -6.44
C GLN A 106 -34.08 19.53 -5.75
N ARG A 107 -34.68 18.62 -6.52
CA ARG A 107 -35.55 17.54 -6.00
C ARG A 107 -34.77 16.34 -5.46
N ILE A 108 -33.46 16.27 -5.72
CA ILE A 108 -32.58 15.20 -5.22
C ILE A 108 -32.04 15.64 -3.84
N PRO A 109 -32.22 14.87 -2.76
CA PRO A 109 -31.67 15.25 -1.46
C PRO A 109 -30.15 15.23 -1.45
N LEU A 110 -29.56 16.10 -0.63
CA LEU A 110 -28.12 16.05 -0.36
C LEU A 110 -27.80 14.84 0.51
N ARG A 111 -26.70 14.17 0.20
CA ARG A 111 -26.20 12.97 0.88
C ARG A 111 -24.76 13.18 1.31
N ARG A 112 -24.34 12.47 2.36
CA ARG A 112 -22.92 12.37 2.73
C ARG A 112 -22.21 11.62 1.61
N LEU A 113 -21.24 12.28 0.98
CA LEU A 113 -20.56 11.73 -0.18
C LEU A 113 -19.58 10.62 0.23
N SER A 114 -19.52 9.57 -0.57
CA SER A 114 -18.56 8.47 -0.41
C SER A 114 -17.77 8.30 -1.69
N ASP A 115 -16.45 8.22 -1.55
CA ASP A 115 -15.53 7.96 -2.66
C ASP A 115 -15.61 6.48 -3.03
N HIS A 116 -15.87 6.17 -4.31
CA HIS A 116 -15.98 4.81 -4.84
C HIS A 116 -14.77 4.39 -5.68
N THR A 117 -13.67 5.14 -5.61
CA THR A 117 -12.41 4.76 -6.26
C THR A 117 -11.75 3.56 -5.60
N PHE A 118 -12.01 3.34 -4.30
CA PHE A 118 -11.48 2.25 -3.49
C PHE A 118 -9.98 2.05 -3.71
N ALA A 119 -9.24 3.16 -3.62
CA ALA A 119 -7.82 3.18 -3.89
C ALA A 119 -7.10 2.09 -3.07
N GLY A 120 -6.40 1.21 -3.78
CA GLY A 120 -5.52 0.20 -3.24
C GLY A 120 -4.05 0.55 -3.50
N PRO A 121 -3.12 -0.32 -3.07
CA PRO A 121 -1.70 -0.11 -3.27
C PRO A 121 -1.18 -0.55 -4.65
N ASP A 122 -2.02 -1.25 -5.43
CA ASP A 122 -1.64 -1.90 -6.68
C ASP A 122 -1.70 -0.95 -7.88
N TYR A 123 -1.08 -1.35 -9.00
CA TYR A 123 -1.07 -0.59 -10.25
C TYR A 123 -1.15 -1.51 -11.47
N SER A 124 -1.62 -0.95 -12.59
CA SER A 124 -1.78 -1.70 -13.82
C SER A 124 -0.44 -2.10 -14.42
N LEU A 125 -0.30 -3.38 -14.74
CA LEU A 125 0.73 -3.90 -15.66
C LEU A 125 0.19 -4.05 -17.09
N LEU A 126 -1.08 -3.72 -17.31
CA LEU A 126 -1.71 -3.71 -18.63
C LEU A 126 -1.41 -2.39 -19.35
N PRO A 127 -1.23 -2.43 -20.69
CA PRO A 127 -1.02 -1.22 -21.48
C PRO A 127 -2.25 -0.30 -21.44
N ASP A 128 -2.03 0.97 -21.77
CA ASP A 128 -3.06 2.02 -21.85
C ASP A 128 -4.13 1.77 -22.93
N THR A 129 -3.99 0.70 -23.71
CA THR A 129 -5.00 0.25 -24.68
C THR A 129 -5.99 -0.73 -24.06
N GLU A 130 -5.63 -1.45 -23.00
CA GLU A 130 -6.46 -2.50 -22.39
C GLU A 130 -7.12 -2.07 -21.08
N PHE A 131 -6.55 -1.07 -20.38
CA PHE A 131 -7.01 -0.68 -19.06
C PHE A 131 -6.95 0.84 -18.84
N PRO A 132 -7.96 1.44 -18.17
CA PRO A 132 -9.19 0.83 -17.64
C PRO A 132 -10.29 0.55 -18.68
N HIS A 133 -10.24 1.19 -19.84
CA HIS A 133 -11.21 0.98 -20.91
C HIS A 133 -10.56 0.32 -22.11
N LYS A 134 -11.39 -0.28 -22.97
CA LYS A 134 -10.97 -0.92 -24.22
C LYS A 134 -11.99 -0.66 -25.33
N LEU A 135 -11.59 -0.88 -26.57
CA LEU A 135 -12.47 -0.82 -27.73
C LEU A 135 -12.62 -2.22 -28.32
N ASP A 136 -13.85 -2.65 -28.60
CA ASP A 136 -14.12 -4.02 -29.04
C ASP A 136 -13.42 -4.37 -30.35
N TRP A 137 -13.32 -3.42 -31.29
CA TRP A 137 -12.65 -3.64 -32.58
C TRP A 137 -11.15 -3.98 -32.45
N MET A 138 -10.52 -3.67 -31.32
CA MET A 138 -9.10 -3.98 -31.08
C MET A 138 -8.83 -5.49 -31.02
N TYR A 139 -9.85 -6.32 -30.83
CA TYR A 139 -9.72 -7.78 -30.90
C TYR A 139 -9.82 -8.34 -32.32
N GLU A 140 -10.27 -7.53 -33.28
CA GLU A 140 -10.47 -7.91 -34.67
C GLU A 140 -9.33 -7.43 -35.57
N VAL A 141 -8.62 -6.38 -35.15
CA VAL A 141 -7.55 -5.73 -35.93
C VAL A 141 -6.32 -5.52 -35.05
N ASP A 142 -5.14 -5.76 -35.61
CA ASP A 142 -3.86 -5.50 -34.93
C ASP A 142 -3.63 -3.97 -34.77
N TYR A 143 -4.12 -3.42 -33.66
CA TYR A 143 -4.03 -2.01 -33.31
C TYR A 143 -2.59 -1.48 -33.15
N ARG A 144 -1.58 -2.36 -33.12
CA ARG A 144 -0.16 -1.98 -33.08
C ARG A 144 0.30 -1.45 -34.43
N GLN A 145 -0.36 -1.82 -35.53
CA GLN A 145 -0.09 -1.33 -36.88
C GLN A 145 -0.88 -0.04 -37.14
N PHE A 146 -0.60 1.00 -36.36
CA PHE A 146 -1.41 2.23 -36.30
C PHE A 146 -1.68 2.86 -37.67
N ASP A 147 -0.66 2.88 -38.55
CA ASP A 147 -0.76 3.50 -39.87
C ASP A 147 -1.66 2.73 -40.85
N GLN A 148 -1.96 1.46 -40.55
CA GLN A 148 -2.88 0.63 -41.34
C GLN A 148 -4.33 0.71 -40.83
N LEU A 149 -4.56 1.37 -39.70
CA LEU A 149 -5.89 1.55 -39.15
C LEU A 149 -6.68 2.57 -39.98
N THR A 150 -8.00 2.39 -40.04
CA THR A 150 -8.89 3.40 -40.62
C THR A 150 -8.80 4.72 -39.83
N PRO A 151 -9.11 5.87 -40.43
CA PRO A 151 -9.11 7.15 -39.71
C PRO A 151 -9.97 7.15 -38.44
N TYR A 152 -11.10 6.42 -38.45
CA TYR A 152 -11.96 6.26 -37.27
C TYR A 152 -11.28 5.47 -36.14
N GLN A 153 -10.62 4.35 -36.47
CA GLN A 153 -9.88 3.52 -35.52
C GLN A 153 -8.68 4.28 -34.93
N GLN A 154 -7.94 5.02 -35.76
CA GLN A 154 -6.84 5.88 -35.30
C GLN A 154 -7.32 6.93 -34.30
N LYS A 155 -8.44 7.61 -34.61
CA LYS A 155 -9.04 8.62 -33.73
C LYS A 155 -9.48 8.01 -32.40
N THR A 156 -10.31 6.96 -32.45
CA THR A 156 -10.86 6.33 -31.23
C THR A 156 -9.77 5.70 -30.37
N LEU A 157 -8.75 5.07 -30.96
CA LEU A 157 -7.60 4.55 -30.21
C LEU A 157 -6.79 5.68 -29.54
N THR A 158 -6.63 6.81 -30.21
CA THR A 158 -5.94 7.97 -29.64
C THR A 158 -6.72 8.56 -28.45
N GLU A 159 -8.04 8.69 -28.59
CA GLU A 159 -8.93 9.15 -27.52
C GLU A 159 -8.93 8.18 -26.33
N LEU A 160 -9.01 6.87 -26.60
CA LEU A 160 -8.90 5.83 -25.58
C LEU A 160 -7.61 5.94 -24.79
N ARG A 161 -6.45 5.99 -25.47
CA ARG A 161 -5.14 6.12 -24.81
C ARG A 161 -5.06 7.36 -23.93
N ARG A 162 -5.60 8.50 -24.39
CA ARG A 162 -5.64 9.74 -23.59
C ARG A 162 -6.51 9.57 -22.34
N ALA A 163 -7.70 8.99 -22.49
CA ALA A 163 -8.61 8.73 -21.38
C ALA A 163 -7.98 7.77 -20.36
N ASN A 164 -7.45 6.64 -20.83
CA ASN A 164 -6.84 5.63 -19.98
C ASN A 164 -5.60 6.14 -19.25
N ARG A 165 -4.70 6.87 -19.92
CA ARG A 165 -3.54 7.51 -19.26
C ARG A 165 -3.97 8.50 -18.18
N THR A 166 -5.05 9.25 -18.43
CA THR A 166 -5.59 10.18 -17.43
C THR A 166 -6.12 9.46 -16.21
N ALA A 167 -6.89 8.38 -16.40
CA ALA A 167 -7.41 7.55 -15.32
C ALA A 167 -6.28 6.87 -14.53
N LEU A 168 -5.26 6.34 -15.21
CA LEU A 168 -4.08 5.74 -14.59
C LEU A 168 -3.28 6.76 -13.76
N ARG A 169 -3.16 8.01 -14.22
CA ARG A 169 -2.54 9.08 -13.44
C ARG A 169 -3.32 9.36 -12.16
N ILE A 170 -4.65 9.46 -12.23
CA ILE A 170 -5.52 9.68 -11.06
C ILE A 170 -5.39 8.51 -10.07
N ALA A 171 -5.43 7.27 -10.56
CA ALA A 171 -5.24 6.07 -9.73
C ALA A 171 -3.87 6.06 -9.06
N SER A 172 -2.81 6.44 -9.79
CA SER A 172 -1.46 6.57 -9.27
C SER A 172 -1.39 7.59 -8.12
N GLU A 173 -1.97 8.78 -8.28
CA GLU A 173 -2.04 9.82 -7.25
C GLU A 173 -2.78 9.34 -5.98
N LYS A 174 -3.94 8.69 -6.16
CA LYS A 174 -4.73 8.12 -5.05
C LYS A 174 -3.97 7.02 -4.31
N ARG A 175 -3.25 6.15 -5.03
CA ARG A 175 -2.36 5.12 -4.46
C ARG A 175 -1.23 5.74 -3.64
N TYR A 176 -0.55 6.78 -4.15
CA TYR A 176 0.49 7.48 -3.40
C TYR A 176 -0.06 8.12 -2.12
N GLN A 177 -1.25 8.72 -2.19
CA GLN A 177 -1.92 9.30 -1.03
C GLN A 177 -2.25 8.22 0.02
N LEU A 178 -2.84 7.10 -0.40
CA LEU A 178 -3.13 5.97 0.47
C LEU A 178 -1.87 5.45 1.17
N LEU A 179 -0.82 5.16 0.40
CA LEU A 179 0.40 4.56 0.90
C LEU A 179 1.13 5.46 1.92
N ARG A 180 1.17 6.78 1.67
CA ARG A 180 1.74 7.76 2.63
C ARG A 180 0.98 7.83 3.95
N ASN A 181 -0.31 7.52 3.94
CA ASN A 181 -1.14 7.47 5.14
C ASN A 181 -1.08 6.12 5.86
N ALA A 182 -0.36 5.12 5.32
CA ALA A 182 -0.35 3.77 5.88
C ALA A 182 0.71 3.57 6.98
N ALA A 183 1.91 4.12 6.79
CA ALA A 183 3.04 3.94 7.70
C ALA A 183 4.05 5.10 7.62
N ARG A 184 4.87 5.27 8.66
CA ARG A 184 5.95 6.27 8.73
C ARG A 184 7.23 5.69 9.29
N ILE A 185 8.35 6.36 9.04
CA ILE A 185 9.65 6.01 9.61
C ILE A 185 10.16 7.04 10.61
N ALA A 186 10.88 6.55 11.63
CA ALA A 186 11.70 7.34 12.53
C ALA A 186 13.15 6.84 12.45
N VAL A 187 14.10 7.77 12.36
CA VAL A 187 15.53 7.47 12.25
C VAL A 187 16.25 8.11 13.43
N GLN A 188 17.01 7.30 14.17
CA GLN A 188 17.85 7.76 15.28
C GLN A 188 19.30 7.39 14.94
N ALA A 189 20.14 8.40 14.86
CA ALA A 189 21.57 8.28 14.61
C ALA A 189 22.31 9.29 15.50
N PRO A 190 23.56 9.01 15.91
CA PRO A 190 24.34 9.97 16.67
C PRO A 190 24.62 11.21 15.82
N ALA A 191 24.56 12.40 16.41
CA ALA A 191 24.90 13.64 15.71
C ALA A 191 26.41 13.73 15.41
N TRP A 192 27.23 13.08 16.23
CA TRP A 192 28.68 13.06 16.14
C TRP A 192 29.26 11.66 16.42
N ALA A 193 30.37 11.31 15.76
CA ALA A 193 31.12 10.09 16.02
C ALA A 193 32.62 10.26 15.73
N ASP A 194 33.43 9.38 16.29
CA ASP A 194 34.86 9.31 16.05
C ASP A 194 35.19 8.62 14.71
N ALA A 195 36.23 9.08 14.03
CA ALA A 195 36.75 8.45 12.82
C ALA A 195 37.27 7.04 13.14
N GLY A 196 36.71 6.02 12.48
CA GLY A 196 36.97 4.61 12.80
C GLY A 196 36.01 3.99 13.83
N GLN A 197 35.07 4.76 14.38
CA GLN A 197 34.10 4.25 15.36
C GLN A 197 33.03 3.36 14.69
N ALA A 198 32.64 2.28 15.37
CA ALA A 198 31.43 1.53 15.04
C ALA A 198 30.21 2.22 15.69
N ILE A 199 29.20 2.54 14.88
CA ILE A 199 27.96 3.19 15.34
C ILE A 199 26.74 2.32 15.01
N GLY A 200 25.64 2.56 15.73
CA GLY A 200 24.33 2.00 15.42
C GLY A 200 23.37 3.08 14.92
N ILE A 201 22.68 2.82 13.81
CA ILE A 201 21.58 3.65 13.31
C ILE A 201 20.28 2.88 13.52
N ARG A 202 19.36 3.38 14.35
CA ARG A 202 18.05 2.77 14.57
C ARG A 202 17.06 3.32 13.56
N VAL A 203 16.37 2.44 12.85
CA VAL A 203 15.20 2.81 12.03
C VAL A 203 13.99 2.05 12.55
N ASP A 204 12.98 2.80 12.96
CA ASP A 204 11.67 2.28 13.35
C ASP A 204 10.64 2.61 12.27
N VAL A 205 9.76 1.64 11.99
CA VAL A 205 8.60 1.76 11.11
C VAL A 205 7.36 1.61 11.96
N THR A 206 6.46 2.59 11.90
CA THR A 206 5.19 2.60 12.63
C THR A 206 4.02 2.54 11.65
N SER A 207 3.11 1.59 11.85
CA SER A 207 1.82 1.59 11.15
C SER A 207 0.98 2.75 11.69
N ILE A 208 0.46 3.60 10.80
CA ILE A 208 -0.49 4.67 11.15
C ILE A 208 -1.93 4.13 11.08
N THR A 209 -2.11 2.96 10.47
CA THR A 209 -3.42 2.34 10.26
C THR A 209 -3.87 1.63 11.54
N ALA A 210 -5.06 1.98 12.03
CA ALA A 210 -5.71 1.31 13.16
C ALA A 210 -6.60 0.13 12.75
N GLY A 211 -6.84 -0.05 11.45
CA GLY A 211 -7.74 -1.04 10.88
C GLY A 211 -7.10 -2.41 10.66
N HIS A 212 -6.10 -2.55 9.81
CA HIS A 212 -5.53 -3.87 9.48
C HIS A 212 -4.00 -3.80 9.48
N SER A 213 -3.34 -4.93 9.21
CA SER A 213 -1.87 -4.96 9.17
C SER A 213 -1.31 -4.20 7.96
N PHE A 214 -0.04 -3.81 8.05
CA PHE A 214 0.71 -3.17 6.97
C PHE A 214 1.89 -4.04 6.53
N PRO A 215 1.94 -4.52 5.28
CA PRO A 215 0.85 -4.57 4.31
C PRO A 215 -0.25 -5.58 4.72
N THR A 216 -1.46 -5.46 4.12
CA THR A 216 -2.55 -6.47 4.21
C THR A 216 -2.88 -7.06 2.83
N GLY A 217 -3.91 -7.89 2.72
CA GLY A 217 -4.35 -8.54 1.47
C GLY A 217 -3.53 -9.77 1.11
N PHE A 218 -3.23 -9.95 -0.19
CA PHE A 218 -2.27 -10.93 -0.71
C PHE A 218 -0.82 -10.55 -0.36
N THR A 219 -0.53 -10.58 0.93
CA THR A 219 0.71 -10.13 1.57
C THR A 219 1.94 -10.95 1.23
N ALA A 220 1.77 -12.13 0.63
CA ALA A 220 2.88 -12.98 0.21
C ALA A 220 3.66 -12.40 -0.97
N GLU A 221 3.00 -11.61 -1.81
CA GLU A 221 3.60 -11.01 -3.00
C GLU A 221 3.96 -9.54 -2.76
N ARG A 222 3.19 -8.85 -1.92
CA ARG A 222 3.40 -7.45 -1.57
C ARG A 222 4.66 -7.25 -0.73
N GLN A 223 5.58 -6.45 -1.24
CA GLN A 223 6.82 -6.10 -0.57
C GLN A 223 6.73 -4.70 0.02
N ALA A 224 6.96 -4.58 1.32
CA ALA A 224 7.22 -3.31 1.99
C ALA A 224 8.51 -3.44 2.78
N TRP A 225 9.49 -2.57 2.55
CA TRP A 225 10.81 -2.73 3.17
C TRP A 225 11.49 -1.39 3.41
N VAL A 226 12.47 -1.40 4.32
CA VAL A 226 13.35 -0.25 4.55
C VAL A 226 14.59 -0.37 3.69
N GLN A 227 14.90 0.69 2.94
CA GLN A 227 16.20 0.91 2.32
C GLN A 227 16.96 1.95 3.13
N ILE A 228 18.19 1.64 3.51
CA ILE A 228 19.12 2.56 4.17
C ILE A 228 20.42 2.61 3.37
N THR A 229 20.94 3.82 3.15
CA THR A 229 22.24 4.06 2.53
C THR A 229 22.99 5.10 3.35
N VAL A 230 24.21 4.78 3.77
CA VAL A 230 25.12 5.72 4.44
C VAL A 230 26.27 6.03 3.49
N ARG A 231 26.51 7.32 3.24
CA ARG A 231 27.56 7.80 2.35
C ARG A 231 28.57 8.65 3.09
N ASP A 232 29.84 8.50 2.73
CA ASP A 232 30.95 9.31 3.22
C ASP A 232 30.93 10.74 2.62
N PRO A 233 31.84 11.63 3.06
CA PRO A 233 31.93 13.00 2.53
C PRO A 233 32.24 13.08 1.03
N HIS A 234 32.81 12.03 0.44
CA HIS A 234 33.09 11.94 -0.99
C HIS A 234 31.91 11.33 -1.79
N GLY A 235 30.81 11.00 -1.12
CA GLY A 235 29.63 10.40 -1.73
C GLY A 235 29.71 8.87 -1.91
N ARG A 236 30.74 8.21 -1.39
CA ARG A 236 30.89 6.74 -1.48
C ARG A 236 29.99 6.07 -0.46
N THR A 237 29.26 5.03 -0.88
CA THR A 237 28.43 4.23 0.03
C THR A 237 29.31 3.39 0.95
N ILE A 238 29.21 3.61 2.26
CA ILE A 238 29.92 2.83 3.30
C ILE A 238 29.03 1.78 3.96
N PHE A 239 27.71 1.92 3.85
CA PHE A 239 26.74 0.96 4.35
C PHE A 239 25.48 0.99 3.50
N GLN A 240 24.90 -0.18 3.23
CA GLN A 240 23.66 -0.31 2.49
C GLN A 240 22.89 -1.56 2.90
N SER A 241 21.57 -1.42 3.02
CA SER A 241 20.60 -2.51 3.21
C SER A 241 19.27 -2.14 2.55
N GLY A 242 18.48 -3.12 2.13
CA GLY A 242 17.23 -2.93 1.39
C GLY A 242 17.44 -2.47 -0.07
N ASP A 243 18.63 -2.74 -0.60
CA ASP A 243 18.97 -2.60 -2.01
C ASP A 243 18.58 -3.84 -2.82
N LEU A 244 18.53 -3.64 -4.14
CA LEU A 244 18.06 -4.62 -5.09
C LEU A 244 19.25 -5.26 -5.82
N ASP A 245 19.10 -6.53 -6.18
CA ASP A 245 20.02 -7.22 -7.06
C ASP A 245 19.84 -6.79 -8.54
N PRO A 246 20.68 -7.27 -9.48
CA PRO A 246 20.53 -6.95 -10.90
C PRO A 246 19.21 -7.40 -11.55
N ASN A 247 18.44 -8.31 -10.92
CA ASN A 247 17.11 -8.72 -11.35
C ASN A 247 16.00 -7.83 -10.76
N GLY A 248 16.34 -6.91 -9.85
CA GLY A 248 15.42 -6.06 -9.12
C GLY A 248 14.84 -6.69 -7.85
N ASP A 249 15.30 -7.88 -7.46
CA ASP A 249 14.84 -8.55 -6.25
C ASP A 249 15.56 -8.01 -5.02
N LEU A 250 14.89 -8.05 -3.86
CA LEU A 250 15.59 -7.83 -2.59
C LEU A 250 16.65 -8.92 -2.42
N ARG A 251 17.77 -8.60 -1.78
CA ARG A 251 18.84 -9.58 -1.46
C ARG A 251 18.43 -10.54 -0.34
N ASP A 252 17.26 -11.15 -0.46
CA ASP A 252 16.69 -12.15 0.42
C ASP A 252 16.88 -13.58 -0.13
N GLU A 253 16.22 -14.56 0.48
CA GLU A 253 16.35 -15.96 0.11
C GLU A 253 15.71 -16.34 -1.24
N HIS A 254 15.00 -15.41 -1.90
CA HIS A 254 14.42 -15.59 -3.22
C HIS A 254 15.20 -14.86 -4.33
N SER A 255 16.23 -14.07 -3.99
CA SER A 255 17.15 -13.51 -4.98
C SER A 255 18.00 -14.62 -5.61
N TYR A 256 17.92 -14.74 -6.93
CA TYR A 256 18.74 -15.67 -7.69
C TYR A 256 20.24 -15.36 -7.60
N ALA A 257 20.59 -14.07 -7.49
CA ALA A 257 21.98 -13.64 -7.36
C ALA A 257 22.56 -14.05 -5.99
N VAL A 258 21.75 -13.98 -4.92
CA VAL A 258 22.11 -14.48 -3.59
C VAL A 258 22.22 -16.00 -3.58
N GLU A 259 21.21 -16.70 -4.14
CA GLU A 259 21.17 -18.17 -4.21
C GLU A 259 22.42 -18.74 -4.91
N LYS A 260 22.91 -18.04 -5.94
CA LYS A 260 24.13 -18.40 -6.67
C LYS A 260 25.44 -17.93 -6.04
N GLY A 261 25.40 -17.27 -4.90
CA GLY A 261 26.58 -16.70 -4.25
C GLY A 261 27.27 -15.58 -5.03
N LYS A 262 26.58 -14.96 -6.00
CA LYS A 262 27.13 -13.83 -6.78
C LYS A 262 27.15 -12.54 -5.99
N ILE A 263 26.19 -12.37 -5.08
CA ILE A 263 26.10 -11.25 -4.14
C ILE A 263 25.78 -11.80 -2.75
N PRO A 264 26.19 -11.12 -1.67
CA PRO A 264 25.88 -11.55 -0.31
C PRO A 264 24.39 -11.34 0.02
N PHE A 265 23.84 -12.23 0.84
CA PHE A 265 22.52 -12.08 1.47
C PHE A 265 22.50 -10.84 2.38
N ASP A 266 21.43 -10.03 2.29
CA ASP A 266 21.25 -8.87 3.16
C ASP A 266 20.71 -9.30 4.52
N LYS A 267 21.62 -9.61 5.44
CA LYS A 267 21.30 -9.98 6.83
C LYS A 267 20.59 -8.86 7.61
N TYR A 268 20.65 -7.61 7.13
CA TYR A 268 20.04 -6.45 7.79
C TYR A 268 18.70 -6.04 7.17
N LEU A 269 18.24 -6.71 6.11
CA LEU A 269 16.96 -6.42 5.47
C LEU A 269 15.80 -6.39 6.48
N LEU A 270 15.12 -5.24 6.58
CA LEU A 270 13.86 -5.08 7.30
C LEU A 270 12.72 -5.08 6.28
N ASN A 271 12.06 -6.23 6.14
CA ASN A 271 11.00 -6.49 5.16
C ASN A 271 9.73 -6.97 5.88
N PHE A 272 8.59 -6.40 5.51
CA PHE A 272 7.26 -6.68 6.08
C PHE A 272 6.41 -7.60 5.18
N GLN A 273 7.00 -8.14 4.11
CA GLN A 273 6.37 -9.15 3.26
C GLN A 273 6.08 -10.43 4.07
N ASN A 274 4.87 -10.96 3.92
CA ASN A 274 4.57 -12.30 4.46
C ASN A 274 5.20 -13.35 3.55
N LYS A 275 5.61 -14.49 4.08
CA LYS A 275 6.24 -15.54 3.26
C LYS A 275 5.45 -16.82 3.37
N PHE A 276 5.05 -17.38 2.22
CA PHE A 276 4.59 -18.75 2.19
C PHE A 276 5.71 -19.67 2.64
N THR A 277 5.43 -20.54 3.60
CA THR A 277 6.40 -21.44 4.20
C THR A 277 5.89 -22.86 4.08
N ALA A 278 6.70 -23.74 3.50
CA ALA A 278 6.37 -25.14 3.29
C ALA A 278 7.30 -26.06 4.10
N LEU A 279 6.74 -27.14 4.64
CA LEU A 279 7.51 -28.26 5.18
C LEU A 279 8.22 -28.96 4.02
N THR A 280 9.52 -29.17 4.17
CA THR A 280 10.33 -29.93 3.21
C THR A 280 10.36 -31.40 3.60
N THR A 281 10.61 -32.29 2.65
CA THR A 281 10.75 -33.74 2.91
C THR A 281 12.01 -34.07 3.73
N ILE A 282 12.99 -33.17 3.75
CA ILE A 282 14.24 -33.28 4.52
C ILE A 282 14.65 -31.87 4.97
N GLY A 283 14.81 -31.68 6.29
CA GLY A 283 15.26 -30.43 6.89
C GLY A 283 14.14 -29.61 7.56
N THR A 284 14.35 -28.31 7.71
CA THR A 284 13.39 -27.38 8.32
C THR A 284 12.45 -26.79 7.27
N ASP A 285 11.40 -26.11 7.76
CA ASP A 285 10.56 -25.19 6.98
C ASP A 285 11.39 -24.26 6.07
N ARG A 286 10.89 -23.98 4.86
CA ARG A 286 11.48 -23.00 3.93
C ARG A 286 10.42 -22.10 3.33
N SER A 287 10.78 -20.84 3.07
CA SER A 287 9.92 -19.96 2.29
C SER A 287 9.88 -20.42 0.83
N VAL A 288 8.72 -20.27 0.19
CA VAL A 288 8.50 -20.69 -1.20
C VAL A 288 7.71 -19.64 -1.97
N ILE A 289 7.95 -19.57 -3.27
CA ILE A 289 7.14 -18.78 -4.20
C ILE A 289 6.06 -19.69 -4.77
N LEU A 290 4.79 -19.37 -4.51
CA LEU A 290 3.68 -20.08 -5.14
C LEU A 290 3.37 -19.51 -6.52
N SER A 291 4.00 -20.05 -7.55
CA SER A 291 3.71 -19.72 -8.96
C SER A 291 2.59 -20.63 -9.48
N VAL A 292 1.36 -20.48 -9.00
CA VAL A 292 0.23 -21.29 -9.49
C VAL A 292 -0.28 -20.72 -10.81
N ASN A 293 0.35 -21.06 -11.93
CA ASN A 293 -0.19 -20.78 -13.27
C ASN A 293 -0.67 -22.04 -14.00
N ARG A 294 -0.97 -23.11 -13.25
CA ARG A 294 -1.60 -24.33 -13.80
C ARG A 294 -2.67 -24.84 -12.88
N HIS A 295 -3.91 -24.66 -13.31
CA HIS A 295 -5.08 -25.30 -12.71
C HIS A 295 -5.13 -26.74 -13.24
N LEU A 296 -4.69 -27.73 -12.44
CA LEU A 296 -4.70 -29.16 -12.83
C LEU A 296 -6.04 -29.86 -12.52
N GLN A 297 -7.01 -29.15 -11.95
CA GLN A 297 -8.36 -29.66 -11.62
C GLN A 297 -9.44 -28.83 -12.35
N PRO A 298 -10.65 -29.37 -12.59
CA PRO A 298 -11.76 -28.55 -13.08
C PRO A 298 -12.08 -27.43 -12.07
N VAL A 299 -12.47 -26.27 -12.59
CA VAL A 299 -12.92 -25.12 -11.80
C VAL A 299 -14.12 -25.57 -10.97
N ASN A 300 -13.93 -25.80 -9.67
CA ASN A 300 -15.04 -25.98 -8.76
C ASN A 300 -15.76 -24.64 -8.66
N VAL A 301 -16.95 -24.56 -9.27
CA VAL A 301 -17.87 -23.45 -9.05
C VAL A 301 -18.39 -23.58 -7.62
N LEU A 302 -17.66 -22.99 -6.68
CA LEU A 302 -18.15 -22.75 -5.33
C LEU A 302 -19.24 -21.70 -5.44
N ARG A 303 -20.50 -22.12 -5.29
CA ARG A 303 -21.60 -21.16 -5.11
C ARG A 303 -21.32 -20.38 -3.81
N PRO A 304 -21.40 -19.05 -3.80
CA PRO A 304 -21.28 -18.28 -2.57
C PRO A 304 -22.30 -18.79 -1.55
N ALA A 305 -21.85 -19.05 -0.33
CA ALA A 305 -22.76 -19.35 0.77
C ALA A 305 -23.65 -18.13 1.01
N THR A 306 -24.95 -18.33 1.20
CA THR A 306 -25.92 -17.26 1.53
C THR A 306 -25.80 -16.79 2.99
N GLY A 307 -24.67 -17.06 3.64
CA GLY A 307 -24.36 -16.77 5.04
C GLY A 307 -22.86 -16.95 5.28
N VAL A 308 -22.40 -16.61 6.50
CA VAL A 308 -20.99 -16.71 6.87
C VAL A 308 -20.55 -18.18 6.83
N ALA A 309 -19.69 -18.53 5.88
CA ALA A 309 -19.11 -19.87 5.79
C ALA A 309 -17.58 -19.73 5.84
N ALA A 310 -16.98 -20.23 6.92
CA ALA A 310 -15.54 -20.37 7.05
C ALA A 310 -15.17 -21.85 6.90
N SER A 311 -14.30 -22.18 5.94
CA SER A 311 -13.70 -23.51 5.84
C SER A 311 -12.49 -23.56 6.77
N TYR A 312 -12.59 -24.33 7.85
CA TYR A 312 -11.48 -24.57 8.77
C TYR A 312 -10.74 -25.83 8.34
N GLY A 313 -9.64 -25.63 7.63
CA GLY A 313 -8.56 -26.59 7.49
C GLY A 313 -7.25 -25.82 7.66
N ARG A 314 -6.15 -26.47 8.00
CA ARG A 314 -4.83 -25.91 7.68
C ARG A 314 -4.10 -27.02 6.95
N PRO A 315 -3.53 -26.78 5.77
CA PRO A 315 -2.65 -27.79 5.18
C PRO A 315 -1.49 -28.05 6.15
N ALA A 316 -1.31 -29.30 6.56
CA ALA A 316 -0.32 -29.67 7.59
C ALA A 316 1.12 -29.29 7.20
N SER A 317 1.39 -29.13 5.91
CA SER A 317 2.70 -28.83 5.35
C SER A 317 2.88 -27.38 4.88
N PHE A 318 1.92 -26.49 5.11
CA PHE A 318 1.97 -25.17 4.51
C PHE A 318 1.36 -24.08 5.38
N ARG A 319 2.08 -22.97 5.57
CA ARG A 319 1.64 -21.82 6.37
C ARG A 319 2.08 -20.50 5.78
N LEU A 320 1.41 -19.42 6.18
CA LEU A 320 1.86 -18.06 5.90
C LEU A 320 2.64 -17.55 7.12
N ALA A 321 3.93 -17.30 6.97
CA ALA A 321 4.75 -16.64 7.99
C ALA A 321 4.49 -15.13 7.92
N LYS A 322 3.92 -14.57 8.99
CA LYS A 322 3.59 -13.13 9.08
C LYS A 322 4.86 -12.31 9.31
N GLY A 323 5.17 -11.44 8.35
CA GLY A 323 6.11 -10.31 8.46
C GLY A 323 5.41 -8.95 8.52
N SER A 324 4.11 -8.88 8.21
CA SER A 324 3.31 -7.66 8.23
C SER A 324 3.25 -7.03 9.63
N LEU A 325 3.27 -5.70 9.68
CA LEU A 325 3.19 -4.91 10.90
C LEU A 325 1.73 -4.80 11.37
N PRO A 326 1.38 -5.22 12.60
CA PRO A 326 0.01 -5.10 13.11
C PRO A 326 -0.48 -3.63 13.19
N PRO A 327 -1.80 -3.40 13.34
CA PRO A 327 -2.35 -2.06 13.51
C PRO A 327 -1.66 -1.27 14.62
N LEU A 328 -1.29 -0.03 14.34
CA LEU A 328 -0.58 0.90 15.26
C LEU A 328 0.76 0.39 15.84
N ALA A 329 1.23 -0.79 15.43
CA ALA A 329 2.48 -1.35 15.94
C ALA A 329 3.69 -0.63 15.36
N THR A 330 4.81 -0.72 16.09
CA THR A 330 6.11 -0.25 15.65
C THR A 330 7.11 -1.40 15.65
N MET A 331 7.85 -1.55 14.56
CA MET A 331 8.95 -2.50 14.45
C MET A 331 10.15 -1.80 13.83
N GLY A 332 11.35 -2.11 14.31
CA GLY A 332 12.55 -1.50 13.79
C GLY A 332 13.78 -2.34 13.95
N ARG A 333 14.86 -1.85 13.37
CA ARG A 333 16.16 -2.51 13.33
C ARG A 333 17.27 -1.49 13.54
N THR A 334 18.32 -1.93 14.23
CA THR A 334 19.56 -1.17 14.38
C THR A 334 20.57 -1.68 13.36
N TYR A 335 21.06 -0.77 12.52
CA TYR A 335 22.04 -1.04 11.48
C TYR A 335 23.44 -0.69 11.99
N PRO A 336 24.36 -1.66 12.11
CA PRO A 336 25.72 -1.38 12.53
C PRO A 336 26.53 -0.83 11.35
N VAL A 337 27.13 0.34 11.54
CA VAL A 337 27.94 1.02 10.52
C VAL A 337 29.34 1.21 11.07
N GLN A 338 30.32 0.65 10.36
CA GLN A 338 31.73 0.88 10.64
C GLN A 338 32.17 2.14 9.90
N LEU A 339 32.44 3.22 10.62
CA LEU A 339 32.94 4.45 10.00
C LEU A 339 34.41 4.24 9.57
N PRO A 340 34.82 4.72 8.38
CA PRO A 340 36.22 4.73 8.02
C PRO A 340 36.97 5.81 8.82
N HIS A 341 38.30 5.75 8.81
CA HIS A 341 39.17 6.79 9.38
C HIS A 341 39.22 8.04 8.50
N LEU A 342 38.05 8.62 8.23
CA LEU A 342 37.86 9.79 7.39
C LEU A 342 36.91 10.76 8.11
N ALA A 343 37.43 11.93 8.46
CA ALA A 343 36.63 13.00 9.04
C ALA A 343 35.72 13.65 7.98
N GLY A 344 34.60 14.20 8.43
CA GLY A 344 33.67 14.97 7.62
C GLY A 344 32.20 14.60 7.87
N SER A 345 31.35 15.08 6.98
CA SER A 345 29.90 14.92 7.07
C SER A 345 29.43 13.65 6.35
N TYR A 346 28.84 12.71 7.08
CA TYR A 346 28.28 11.47 6.54
C TYR A 346 26.78 11.61 6.40
N ARG A 347 26.25 11.26 5.22
CA ARG A 347 24.82 11.37 4.92
C ARG A 347 24.14 10.01 5.02
N ILE A 348 23.08 9.95 5.81
CA ILE A 348 22.17 8.80 5.92
C ILE A 348 20.91 9.12 5.09
N ASP A 349 20.55 8.23 4.18
CA ASP A 349 19.30 8.27 3.41
C ASP A 349 18.49 7.02 3.77
N VAL A 350 17.28 7.18 4.32
CA VAL A 350 16.40 6.08 4.73
C VAL A 350 15.03 6.23 4.07
N ARG A 351 14.59 5.19 3.37
CA ARG A 351 13.31 5.15 2.64
C ARG A 351 12.51 3.94 3.07
N LEU A 352 11.22 4.12 3.31
CA LEU A 352 10.25 3.03 3.36
C LEU A 352 9.66 2.87 1.96
N LEU A 353 9.81 1.70 1.37
CA LEU A 353 9.36 1.41 0.00
C LEU A 353 8.24 0.38 -0.01
N PHE A 354 7.42 0.44 -1.05
CA PHE A 354 6.40 -0.56 -1.36
C PHE A 354 6.46 -0.97 -2.83
N ARG A 355 6.23 -2.25 -3.11
CA ARG A 355 6.06 -2.83 -4.44
C ARG A 355 5.03 -3.97 -4.38
N HIS A 356 4.09 -4.03 -5.32
CA HIS A 356 2.99 -4.99 -5.24
C HIS A 356 3.38 -6.42 -5.64
N LEU A 357 4.38 -6.62 -6.51
CA LEU A 357 4.89 -7.95 -6.90
C LEU A 357 6.43 -8.02 -6.86
N PRO A 358 7.01 -9.15 -6.45
CA PRO A 358 8.45 -9.36 -6.51
C PRO A 358 8.86 -9.77 -7.94
N PRO A 359 9.96 -9.24 -8.51
CA PRO A 359 10.42 -9.58 -9.86
C PRO A 359 10.61 -11.08 -10.09
N VAL A 360 11.15 -11.80 -9.11
CA VAL A 360 11.30 -13.27 -9.17
C VAL A 360 9.97 -14.01 -9.41
N LEU A 361 8.83 -13.50 -8.93
CA LEU A 361 7.53 -14.12 -9.21
C LEU A 361 7.21 -14.07 -10.71
N LEU A 362 7.48 -12.94 -11.37
CA LEU A 362 7.25 -12.77 -12.81
C LEU A 362 8.12 -13.75 -13.60
N ASP A 363 9.34 -14.02 -13.15
CA ASP A 363 10.20 -15.05 -13.76
C ASP A 363 9.59 -16.45 -13.60
N ARG A 364 9.04 -16.77 -12.42
CA ARG A 364 8.45 -18.09 -12.12
C ARG A 364 7.15 -18.36 -12.88
N ILE A 365 6.34 -17.34 -13.15
CA ILE A 365 5.07 -17.48 -13.89
C ILE A 365 5.22 -17.27 -15.42
N GLY A 366 6.44 -17.01 -15.91
CA GLY A 366 6.72 -16.87 -17.34
C GLY A 366 6.41 -15.49 -17.93
N THR A 367 6.31 -14.45 -17.09
CA THR A 367 5.99 -13.07 -17.49
C THR A 367 7.13 -12.09 -17.22
N SER A 368 8.38 -12.57 -17.33
CA SER A 368 9.59 -11.79 -17.07
C SER A 368 9.70 -10.49 -17.90
N HIS A 369 9.09 -10.47 -19.09
CA HIS A 369 9.01 -9.30 -19.96
C HIS A 369 8.25 -8.13 -19.34
N LEU A 370 7.39 -8.35 -18.34
CA LEU A 370 6.65 -7.30 -17.63
C LEU A 370 7.43 -6.64 -16.49
N LYS A 371 8.63 -7.14 -16.13
CA LYS A 371 9.40 -6.62 -14.99
C LYS A 371 9.72 -5.13 -15.10
N HIS A 372 9.90 -4.62 -16.32
CA HIS A 372 10.18 -3.20 -16.56
C HIS A 372 9.01 -2.27 -16.17
N LEU A 373 7.80 -2.82 -16.02
CA LEU A 373 6.62 -2.08 -15.56
C LEU A 373 6.52 -2.05 -14.02
N LEU A 374 7.36 -2.80 -13.30
CA LEU A 374 7.33 -2.78 -11.84
C LEU A 374 7.90 -1.46 -11.28
N GLU A 375 7.04 -0.74 -10.57
CA GLU A 375 7.33 0.45 -9.80
C GLU A 375 7.59 0.11 -8.32
N SER A 376 8.51 0.87 -7.71
CA SER A 376 8.69 0.94 -6.26
C SER A 376 8.26 2.33 -5.77
N VAL A 377 7.31 2.37 -4.85
CA VAL A 377 6.75 3.60 -4.28
C VAL A 377 7.45 3.93 -2.98
N VAL A 378 7.95 5.17 -2.83
CA VAL A 378 8.47 5.66 -1.55
C VAL A 378 7.30 6.15 -0.70
N ILE A 379 7.06 5.45 0.41
CA ILE A 379 6.03 5.77 1.40
C ILE A 379 6.46 6.94 2.27
N ASP A 380 7.65 6.84 2.85
CA ASP A 380 8.23 7.87 3.71
C ASP A 380 9.75 7.90 3.53
N HIS A 381 10.34 9.08 3.74
CA HIS A 381 11.76 9.34 3.50
C HIS A 381 12.32 10.25 4.59
N ARG A 382 13.49 9.88 5.11
CA ARG A 382 14.23 10.65 6.10
C ARG A 382 15.70 10.73 5.71
N GLN A 383 16.28 11.88 6.00
CA GLN A 383 17.71 12.11 5.88
C GLN A 383 18.25 12.54 7.22
N ALA A 384 19.45 12.05 7.53
CA ALA A 384 20.19 12.45 8.71
C ALA A 384 21.67 12.63 8.35
N VAL A 385 22.38 13.37 9.20
CA VAL A 385 23.81 13.64 9.01
C VAL A 385 24.53 13.31 10.30
N ILE A 386 25.68 12.64 10.17
CA ILE A 386 26.61 12.40 11.28
C ILE A 386 27.87 13.21 10.99
N GLN A 387 28.31 14.02 11.94
CA GLN A 387 29.63 14.66 11.87
C GLN A 387 30.68 13.72 12.42
N VAL A 388 31.70 13.41 11.63
CA VAL A 388 32.79 12.52 12.05
C VAL A 388 34.07 13.31 12.20
N GLY A 389 34.69 13.23 13.38
CA GLY A 389 35.93 13.93 13.69
C GLY A 389 36.91 13.03 14.44
N GLN A 390 38.02 13.60 14.90
CA GLN A 390 38.84 12.96 15.93
C GLN A 390 38.47 13.56 17.28
N SER A 391 38.14 12.72 18.25
CA SER A 391 38.02 13.09 19.66
C SER A 391 39.31 13.77 20.08
N ALA A 392 39.21 15.05 20.46
CA ALA A 392 40.29 15.80 21.08
C ALA A 392 40.48 15.30 22.52
N VAL A 393 40.97 14.07 22.69
CA VAL A 393 41.48 13.58 23.97
C VAL A 393 42.99 13.78 23.94
N GLY A 394 43.41 15.01 24.25
CA GLY A 394 44.82 15.38 24.38
C GLY A 394 45.04 16.87 24.14
N ASN A 395 45.13 17.63 25.24
CA ASN A 395 45.45 19.06 25.35
C ASN A 395 44.34 20.05 25.00
N LEU A 396 43.68 20.57 26.04
CA LEU A 396 43.65 22.01 26.37
C LEU A 396 42.97 22.21 27.73
N CYS A 397 43.74 22.05 28.81
CA CYS A 397 43.53 22.90 29.97
C CYS A 397 44.08 24.27 29.61
N SER A 398 43.22 25.20 29.22
CA SER A 398 43.37 26.63 29.55
C SER A 398 42.06 27.39 29.26
N PRO A 399 41.62 28.29 30.14
CA PRO A 399 40.34 28.98 30.01
C PRO A 399 40.50 30.28 29.22
N SER A 400 40.07 30.31 27.97
CA SER A 400 39.73 31.56 27.27
C SER A 400 38.93 31.25 26.00
N ASP A 401 37.61 31.39 26.10
CA ASP A 401 36.76 32.10 25.12
C ASP A 401 35.30 31.68 25.27
N SER A 402 34.70 32.22 26.33
CA SER A 402 33.26 32.33 26.52
C SER A 402 32.69 33.38 25.55
N ALA A 403 32.47 33.05 24.27
CA ALA A 403 31.76 33.95 23.36
C ALA A 403 31.20 33.29 22.07
N ALA A 404 30.48 32.16 22.12
CA ALA A 404 29.76 31.68 20.92
C ALA A 404 28.60 30.70 21.16
N LEU A 405 27.91 30.73 22.30
CA LEU A 405 26.74 29.88 22.56
C LEU A 405 25.55 30.69 23.08
N ARG A 406 25.07 31.63 22.26
CA ARG A 406 23.73 32.22 22.38
C ARG A 406 23.23 32.63 21.01
N TYR A 407 22.72 31.71 20.21
CA TYR A 407 21.67 32.00 19.24
C TYR A 407 20.97 30.69 18.85
N LEU A 408 19.64 30.76 18.73
CA LEU A 408 18.70 29.69 18.35
C LEU A 408 18.19 28.79 19.49
N ASN A 409 17.50 29.42 20.43
CA ASN A 409 16.34 28.80 21.07
C ASN A 409 15.23 29.84 21.14
N GLN A 410 14.33 29.86 20.13
CA GLN A 410 12.96 30.35 20.27
C GLN A 410 12.13 30.17 18.98
N ARG A 411 10.94 29.57 19.18
CA ARG A 411 9.70 29.61 18.37
C ARG A 411 9.64 28.67 17.14
N SER A 412 8.54 27.96 16.89
CA SER A 412 7.20 28.01 17.48
C SER A 412 6.38 26.75 17.19
N SER A 413 5.59 26.43 18.21
CA SER A 413 4.37 25.61 18.26
C SER A 413 3.31 25.94 17.20
N SER A 414 2.47 24.93 16.96
CA SER A 414 1.22 24.83 16.19
C SER A 414 0.31 26.07 16.15
N PRO A 415 -0.58 26.17 15.14
CA PRO A 415 -1.84 26.87 15.28
C PRO A 415 -3.03 25.89 15.31
N SER A 416 -3.86 26.05 16.33
CA SER A 416 -5.22 25.53 16.44
C SER A 416 -6.17 26.71 16.58
N ALA A 417 -7.34 26.56 15.95
CA ALA A 417 -8.60 27.27 16.16
C ALA A 417 -8.71 28.74 15.70
N ALA A 418 -9.50 28.91 14.64
CA ALA A 418 -10.15 30.16 14.28
C ALA A 418 -11.44 30.33 15.11
N THR A 419 -11.66 31.54 15.62
CA THR A 419 -12.97 31.98 16.09
C THR A 419 -13.31 33.32 15.46
N VAL A 420 -14.57 33.40 15.05
CA VAL A 420 -15.27 34.48 14.36
C VAL A 420 -15.55 35.65 15.31
N GLU A 421 -15.42 36.88 14.83
CA GLU A 421 -16.18 38.01 15.38
C GLU A 421 -16.75 38.87 14.24
N THR A 422 -18.06 39.12 14.35
CA THR A 422 -18.86 39.97 13.47
C THR A 422 -19.32 41.22 14.22
N LYS A 423 -19.57 42.30 13.43
CA LYS A 423 -20.50 43.44 13.62
C LYS A 423 -19.94 44.73 14.24
N PRO A 424 -20.55 45.91 13.93
CA PRO A 424 -21.83 46.16 13.24
C PRO A 424 -21.79 46.17 11.72
#